data_AF-A0A9N9NSM9-F1
#
_entry.id   AF-A0A9N9NSM9-F1
#
_cell.length_a   1.000
_cell.length_b   1.000
_cell.length_c   1.000
_cell.angle_alpha   90.00
_cell.angle_beta   90.00
_cell.angle_gamma   90.00
#
_symmetry.space_group_name_H-M   'P 1'
#
loop_
_entity.id
_entity.type
_entity.pdbx_description
1 polymer ?
#
loop_
_entity_poly.entity_id
_entity_poly.type
_entity_poly.pdbx_seq_one_letter_code
_entity_poly.pdbx_strand_id
1 'polypeptide(L)'
;DTFTVSGKLLKDATEQTNLGVAFVDLNGNTIGDLTVVSACSGSGCKIKAGDQYTQTVDVQVPNNLNSTYELTIGVWNTVNTVLDPLGCAFTII
;
A
#
# COMPACT_ATOMS: atom_id res chain seq x y z
N ASP A 1 9.67 -3.65 10.27
CA ASP A 1 8.78 -4.80 10.49
C ASP A 1 8.35 -5.35 9.13
N THR A 2 7.88 -6.59 9.05
CA THR A 2 7.53 -7.24 7.78
C THR A 2 6.03 -7.52 7.73
N PHE A 3 5.36 -7.02 6.69
CA PHE A 3 3.92 -7.15 6.51
C PHE A 3 3.61 -8.01 5.30
N THR A 4 2.64 -8.92 5.43
CA THR A 4 2.01 -9.57 4.27
C THR A 4 0.74 -8.83 3.93
N VAL A 5 0.71 -8.21 2.75
CA VAL A 5 -0.47 -7.56 2.20
C VAL A 5 -1.14 -8.54 1.25
N SER A 6 -2.42 -8.84 1.50
CA SER A 6 -3.20 -9.72 0.63
C SER A 6 -4.63 -9.22 0.43
N GLY A 7 -5.14 -9.30 -0.80
CA GLY A 7 -6.50 -8.90 -1.13
C GLY A 7 -6.80 -9.09 -2.61
N LYS A 8 -8.00 -8.71 -3.04
CA LYS A 8 -8.36 -8.65 -4.46
C LYS A 8 -8.33 -7.22 -4.95
N LEU A 9 -7.69 -6.98 -6.10
CA LEU A 9 -7.61 -5.66 -6.70
C LEU A 9 -8.84 -5.36 -7.56
N LEU A 10 -9.23 -4.09 -7.64
CA LEU A 10 -10.38 -3.62 -8.42
C LEU A 10 -10.06 -3.45 -9.92
N LYS A 11 -8.79 -3.30 -10.27
CA LYS A 11 -8.31 -3.13 -11.65
C LYS A 11 -7.05 -3.95 -11.87
N ASP A 12 -6.69 -4.12 -13.15
CA ASP A 12 -5.42 -4.71 -13.54
C ASP A 12 -4.24 -3.90 -12.98
N ALA A 13 -3.29 -4.60 -12.38
CA ALA A 13 -2.01 -4.00 -12.04
C ALA A 13 -1.13 -3.92 -13.29
N THR A 14 -0.26 -2.92 -13.30
CA THR A 14 0.70 -2.63 -14.36
C THR A 14 2.08 -2.48 -13.75
N GLU A 15 3.13 -2.39 -14.56
CA GLU A 15 4.49 -2.09 -14.09
C GLU A 15 4.61 -0.75 -13.33
N GLN A 16 3.58 0.12 -13.42
CA GLN A 16 3.50 1.39 -12.70
C GLN A 16 2.69 1.30 -11.41
N THR A 17 2.18 0.11 -11.06
CA THR A 17 1.43 -0.10 -9.83
C THR A 17 2.36 -0.15 -8.63
N ASN A 18 2.05 0.65 -7.62
CA ASN A 18 2.75 0.71 -6.36
C ASN A 18 1.89 0.09 -5.26
N LEU A 19 2.55 -0.51 -4.29
CA LEU A 19 2.02 -0.85 -2.98
C LEU A 19 2.64 0.12 -1.97
N GLY A 20 1.81 0.69 -1.10
CA GLY A 20 2.26 1.55 -0.03
C GLY A 20 1.67 1.20 1.33
N VAL A 21 2.45 1.45 2.37
CA VAL A 21 2.06 1.30 3.77
C VAL A 21 2.39 2.59 4.51
N ALA A 22 1.36 3.22 5.09
CA ALA A 22 1.45 4.45 5.87
C ALA A 22 0.96 4.25 7.30
N PHE A 23 1.57 5.00 8.21
CA PHE A 23 1.03 5.23 9.55
C PHE A 23 0.46 6.65 9.58
N VAL A 24 -0.73 6.82 10.11
CA VAL A 24 -1.47 8.08 10.07
C VAL A 24 -2.02 8.38 11.48
N ASP A 25 -1.93 9.64 11.92
CA ASP A 25 -2.54 10.06 13.16
C ASP A 25 -4.07 10.20 13.02
N LEU A 26 -4.77 10.38 14.14
CA LEU A 26 -6.24 10.55 14.12
C LEU A 26 -6.71 11.87 13.47
N ASN A 27 -5.79 12.75 13.08
CA ASN A 27 -6.07 13.97 12.33
C ASN A 27 -5.84 13.80 10.82
N GLY A 28 -5.41 12.62 10.37
CA GLY A 28 -5.12 12.34 8.96
C GLY A 28 -3.70 12.71 8.51
N ASN A 29 -2.78 13.03 9.43
CA ASN A 29 -1.38 13.33 9.09
C ASN A 29 -0.55 12.05 9.07
N THR A 30 0.29 11.89 8.06
CA THR A 30 1.25 10.78 8.01
C THR A 30 2.27 10.91 9.15
N ILE A 31 2.45 9.83 9.90
CA ILE A 31 3.48 9.68 10.93
C ILE A 31 4.70 9.03 10.27
N GLY A 32 5.76 9.80 10.08
CA GLY A 32 6.98 9.32 9.40
C GLY A 32 6.80 9.16 7.89
N ASP A 33 7.75 8.43 7.28
CA ASP A 33 7.79 8.22 5.83
C ASP A 33 6.87 7.08 5.39
N LEU A 34 6.20 7.28 4.27
CA LEU A 34 5.45 6.23 3.57
C LEU A 34 6.43 5.19 3.01
N THR A 35 6.19 3.92 3.32
CA THR A 35 6.89 2.83 2.61
C THR A 35 6.20 2.63 1.27
N VAL A 36 6.92 2.77 0.16
CA VAL A 36 6.40 2.51 -1.21
C VAL A 36 7.30 1.51 -1.92
N VAL A 37 6.70 0.46 -2.46
CA VAL A 37 7.37 -0.55 -3.28
C VAL A 37 6.57 -0.80 -4.56
N SER A 38 7.22 -1.37 -5.58
CA SER A 38 6.50 -1.87 -6.75
C SER A 38 5.54 -2.98 -6.31
N ALA A 39 4.28 -2.92 -6.75
CA ALA A 39 3.32 -4.00 -6.55
C ALA A 39 3.57 -5.20 -7.47
N CYS A 40 4.46 -5.04 -8.45
CA CYS A 40 4.84 -6.07 -9.41
C CYS A 40 6.33 -6.38 -9.25
N SER A 41 6.68 -7.67 -9.12
CA SER A 41 8.08 -8.12 -9.08
C SER A 41 8.35 -9.03 -10.28
N GLY A 42 9.42 -8.73 -11.04
CA GLY A 42 9.88 -9.54 -12.17
C GLY A 42 9.41 -9.07 -13.55
N SER A 43 9.53 -9.94 -14.56
CA SER A 43 9.20 -9.64 -15.96
C SER A 43 7.72 -9.84 -16.25
N GLY A 44 6.94 -8.76 -16.17
CA GLY A 44 5.53 -8.68 -16.55
C GLY A 44 4.57 -8.70 -15.35
N CYS A 45 3.86 -7.60 -15.13
CA CYS A 45 2.78 -7.53 -14.15
C CYS A 45 1.52 -8.22 -14.66
N LYS A 46 1.26 -9.44 -14.17
CA LYS A 46 0.15 -10.30 -14.62
C LYS A 46 -1.07 -10.29 -13.70
N ILE A 47 -1.11 -9.43 -12.68
CA ILE A 47 -2.21 -9.39 -11.71
C ILE A 47 -3.41 -8.72 -12.37
N LYS A 48 -4.52 -9.46 -12.52
CA LYS A 48 -5.75 -8.94 -13.10
C LYS A 48 -6.74 -8.47 -12.03
N ALA A 49 -7.69 -7.64 -12.45
CA ALA A 49 -8.82 -7.29 -11.62
C ALA A 49 -9.52 -8.55 -11.07
N GLY A 50 -9.76 -8.59 -9.77
CA GLY A 50 -10.40 -9.71 -9.08
C GLY A 50 -9.46 -10.88 -8.71
N ASP A 51 -8.22 -10.91 -9.23
CA ASP A 51 -7.23 -11.91 -8.83
C ASP A 51 -6.80 -11.70 -7.37
N GLN A 52 -6.38 -12.79 -6.74
CA GLN A 52 -5.75 -12.72 -5.43
C GLN A 52 -4.35 -12.11 -5.58
N TYR A 53 -4.18 -10.92 -5.03
CA TYR A 53 -2.89 -10.27 -4.82
C TYR A 53 -2.35 -10.64 -3.44
N THR A 54 -1.06 -10.96 -3.39
CA THR A 54 -0.31 -11.15 -2.14
C THR A 54 1.12 -10.67 -2.36
N GLN A 55 1.61 -9.80 -1.47
CA GLN A 55 2.99 -9.37 -1.46
C GLN A 55 3.47 -9.18 -0.01
N THR A 56 4.73 -9.54 0.22
CA THR A 56 5.41 -9.23 1.48
C THR A 56 6.24 -7.97 1.30
N VAL A 57 6.19 -7.07 2.27
CA VAL A 57 6.89 -5.78 2.24
C VAL A 57 7.56 -5.54 3.59
N ASP A 58 8.83 -5.12 3.53
CA ASP A 58 9.54 -4.62 4.69
C ASP A 58 9.18 -3.15 4.89
N VAL A 59 8.60 -2.85 6.04
CA VAL A 59 8.05 -1.54 6.41
C VAL A 59 8.93 -0.91 7.49
N GLN A 60 9.30 0.35 7.26
CA GLN A 60 9.93 1.18 8.28
C GLN A 60 8.84 1.70 9.22
N VAL A 61 8.78 1.16 10.43
CA VAL A 61 7.82 1.58 11.45
C VAL A 61 8.38 2.82 12.15
N PRO A 62 7.65 3.95 12.20
CA PRO A 62 8.11 5.14 12.91
C PRO A 62 8.30 4.86 14.41
N ASN A 63 9.35 5.43 15.01
CA ASN A 63 9.60 5.30 16.45
C ASN A 63 8.69 6.19 17.33
N ASN A 64 7.91 7.07 16.71
CA ASN A 64 7.09 8.09 17.35
C ASN A 64 5.58 7.87 17.11
N LEU A 65 5.13 6.61 17.09
CA LEU A 65 3.71 6.30 16.97
C LEU A 65 2.95 6.75 18.22
N ASN A 66 1.77 7.34 18.01
CA ASN A 66 0.84 7.67 19.07
C ASN A 66 0.27 6.38 19.71
N SER A 67 -0.38 6.51 20.87
CA SER A 67 -1.09 5.39 21.50
C SER A 67 -2.25 4.86 20.64
N THR A 68 -2.76 5.69 19.74
CA THR A 68 -3.78 5.32 18.76
C THR A 68 -3.40 5.91 17.41
N TYR A 69 -3.38 5.08 16.37
CA TYR A 69 -3.02 5.48 15.01
C TYR A 69 -3.74 4.61 13.98
N GLU A 70 -3.82 5.10 12.74
CA GLU A 70 -4.28 4.32 11.60
C GLU A 70 -3.09 3.72 10.86
N LEU A 71 -3.18 2.43 10.52
CA LEU A 71 -2.31 1.77 9.57
C LEU A 71 -3.07 1.67 8.24
N THR A 72 -2.58 2.35 7.22
CA THR A 72 -3.21 2.39 5.89
C THR A 72 -2.35 1.66 4.88
N ILE A 73 -2.97 0.80 4.07
CA ILE A 73 -2.34 0.08 2.97
C ILE A 73 -3.06 0.45 1.68
N GLY A 74 -2.30 0.91 0.68
CA GLY A 74 -2.84 1.29 -0.63
C GLY A 74 -2.12 0.54 -1.75
N VAL A 75 -2.88 0.17 -2.78
CA VAL A 75 -2.33 -0.26 -4.08
C VAL A 75 -2.85 0.71 -5.13
N TRP A 76 -1.98 1.34 -5.91
CA TRP A 76 -2.39 2.39 -6.85
C TRP A 76 -1.46 2.48 -8.08
N ASN A 77 -1.98 3.04 -9.17
CA ASN A 77 -1.16 3.55 -10.27
C ASN A 77 -0.98 5.07 -10.12
N THR A 78 0.09 5.61 -10.68
CA THR A 78 0.27 7.06 -10.81
C THR A 78 0.06 7.46 -12.28
N VAL A 79 -1.03 8.15 -12.57
CA VAL A 79 -1.36 8.62 -13.92
C VAL A 79 -1.31 10.15 -13.93
N ASN A 80 -0.37 10.74 -14.66
CA ASN A 80 -0.20 12.20 -14.72
C ASN A 80 -0.16 12.87 -13.34
N THR A 81 0.58 12.30 -12.39
CA THR A 81 0.67 12.75 -10.97
C THR A 81 -0.59 12.53 -10.11
N VAL A 82 -1.67 12.01 -10.68
CA VAL A 82 -2.88 11.63 -9.95
C VAL A 82 -2.81 10.17 -9.53
N LEU A 83 -3.16 9.89 -8.28
CA LEU A 83 -3.26 8.52 -7.76
C LEU A 83 -4.56 7.88 -8.28
N ASP A 84 -4.43 6.74 -8.94
CA ASP A 84 -5.56 5.89 -9.35
C ASP A 84 -5.58 4.62 -8.47
N PRO A 85 -6.45 4.53 -7.45
CA PRO A 85 -6.46 3.42 -6.51
C PRO A 85 -6.98 2.12 -7.13
N LEU A 86 -6.26 1.03 -6.87
CA LEU A 86 -6.61 -0.35 -7.22
C LEU A 86 -7.13 -1.13 -6.01
N GLY A 87 -6.71 -0.76 -4.81
CA GLY A 87 -7.15 -1.35 -3.56
C GLY A 87 -6.70 -0.51 -2.38
N CYS A 88 -7.49 -0.54 -1.30
CA CYS A 88 -7.16 0.14 -0.05
C CYS A 88 -7.69 -0.70 1.12
N ALA A 89 -6.91 -0.78 2.19
CA ALA A 89 -7.31 -1.35 3.46
C ALA A 89 -6.71 -0.51 4.58
N PHE A 90 -7.42 -0.40 5.70
CA PHE A 90 -6.89 0.29 6.88
C PHE A 90 -7.40 -0.37 8.16
N THR A 91 -6.69 -0.11 9.25
CA THR A 91 -7.12 -0.46 10.60
C THR A 91 -6.67 0.61 11.58
N ILE A 92 -7.43 0.80 12.65
CA ILE A 92 -7.03 1.63 13.78
C ILE A 92 -6.43 0.70 14.84
N ILE A 93 -5.24 1.05 15.32
CA ILE A 93 -4.51 0.38 16.40
C ILE A 93 -4.64 1.23 17.65
#